data_AF-A0A8C5CSV8-F1
#
_entry.id   AF-A0A8C5CSV8-F1
#
_cell.length_a   1.000
_cell.length_b   1.000
_cell.length_c   1.000
_cell.angle_alpha   90.00
_cell.angle_beta   90.00
_cell.angle_gamma   90.00
#
_symmetry.space_group_name_H-M   'P 1'
#
loop_
_entity.id
_entity.type
_entity.pdbx_description
1 polymer ?
#
loop_
_entity_poly.entity_id
_entity_poly.type
_entity_poly.pdbx_seq_one_letter_code
_entity_poly.pdbx_strand_id
1 'polypeptide(L)'
;TTENTCQARFYVVVYAIIFTLGLPCNLVALWVFRQYVKETKKAVLFMMNLALADLMQVLTLPLRIYYYHYNKWPFGQPFCIFCFYLKYVNMYASIFFLACISLRRCELNMYPLKHSSSKKKGDLVVCVSGWLLVFLCCIPFPVLRTPRQPQVCFSELPMQPVGIPVACTLIIMAELMGFILPLVLVLVCACLNQRRAMKLVMSCLMVFLVCFVPYHVTFPLDFLAKVGALGCSVREQVLRSHPWTLCLASINSCLDPIMYYRTTKEFWRNTLHQAQLFPFRLSFFTARFLWEAVLIVISQFNYKHLKHLYTKFSSRV
;
A
#
# COMPACT_ATOMS: atom_id res chain seq x y z
N THR A 1 21.98 17.40 12.54
CA THR A 1 22.48 16.01 12.75
C THR A 1 21.56 15.19 13.66
N THR A 2 21.01 15.76 14.72
CA THR A 2 20.01 15.13 15.63
C THR A 2 18.62 14.94 15.01
N GLU A 3 18.14 15.86 14.16
CA GLU A 3 16.83 15.69 13.50
C GLU A 3 16.83 14.56 12.46
N ASN A 4 17.87 14.47 11.62
CA ASN A 4 18.01 13.40 10.62
C ASN A 4 18.10 12.00 11.25
N THR A 5 18.71 11.89 12.44
CA THR A 5 18.82 10.61 13.16
C THR A 5 17.50 10.21 13.81
N CYS A 6 16.72 11.16 14.33
CA CYS A 6 15.37 10.91 14.84
C CYS A 6 14.43 10.43 13.72
N GLN A 7 14.46 11.10 12.57
CA GLN A 7 13.66 10.74 11.40
C GLN A 7 14.01 9.35 10.86
N ALA A 8 15.30 9.02 10.76
CA ALA A 8 15.75 7.70 10.32
C ALA A 8 15.28 6.57 11.27
N ARG A 9 15.37 6.77 12.59
CA ARG A 9 14.86 5.81 13.58
C ARG A 9 13.36 5.60 13.45
N PHE A 10 12.60 6.68 13.24
CA PHE A 10 11.16 6.58 13.01
C PHE A 10 10.83 5.74 11.78
N TYR A 11 11.51 5.97 10.65
CA TYR A 11 11.33 5.17 9.44
C TYR A 11 11.57 3.68 9.68
N VAL A 12 12.66 3.35 10.38
CA VAL A 12 12.99 1.96 10.74
C VAL A 12 11.85 1.32 11.54
N VAL A 13 11.36 1.99 12.59
CA VAL A 13 10.28 1.46 13.44
C VAL A 13 8.99 1.29 12.66
N VAL A 14 8.55 2.31 11.93
CA VAL A 14 7.28 2.26 11.18
C VAL A 14 7.33 1.22 10.07
N TYR A 15 8.41 1.15 9.28
CA TYR A 15 8.53 0.16 8.22
C TYR A 15 8.67 -1.26 8.76
N ALA A 16 9.30 -1.46 9.92
CA ALA A 16 9.31 -2.77 10.58
C ALA A 16 7.90 -3.20 11.01
N ILE A 17 7.10 -2.29 11.59
CA ILE A 17 5.69 -2.56 11.94
C ILE A 17 4.89 -2.90 10.68
N ILE A 18 5.01 -2.10 9.61
CA ILE A 18 4.28 -2.35 8.37
C ILE A 18 4.70 -3.68 7.74
N PHE A 19 5.99 -4.04 7.78
CA PHE A 19 6.46 -5.31 7.25
C PHE A 19 5.92 -6.51 8.04
N THR A 20 6.06 -6.46 9.36
CA THR A 20 5.64 -7.54 10.27
C THR A 20 4.14 -7.79 10.26
N LEU A 21 3.32 -6.75 10.07
CA LEU A 21 1.86 -6.88 9.99
C LEU A 21 1.37 -7.08 8.56
N GLY A 22 1.87 -6.27 7.62
CA GLY A 22 1.40 -6.23 6.24
C GLY A 22 1.69 -7.51 5.47
N LEU A 23 2.89 -8.09 5.60
CA LEU A 23 3.28 -9.29 4.87
C LEU A 23 2.36 -10.49 5.19
N PRO A 24 2.24 -10.93 6.47
CA PRO A 24 1.40 -12.08 6.80
C PRO A 24 -0.07 -11.82 6.51
N CYS A 25 -0.59 -10.62 6.82
CA CYS A 25 -2.00 -10.30 6.62
C CYS A 25 -2.39 -10.35 5.13
N ASN A 26 -1.57 -9.80 4.24
CA ASN A 26 -1.87 -9.82 2.80
C ASN A 26 -1.67 -11.20 2.16
N LEU A 27 -0.70 -11.99 2.63
CA LEU A 27 -0.54 -13.38 2.17
C LEU A 27 -1.71 -14.27 2.58
N VAL A 28 -2.15 -14.16 3.84
CA VAL A 28 -3.33 -14.88 4.34
C VAL A 28 -4.58 -14.43 3.57
N ALA A 29 -4.73 -13.12 3.32
CA ALA A 29 -5.85 -12.60 2.54
C ALA A 29 -5.87 -13.18 1.11
N LEU A 30 -4.74 -13.18 0.40
CA LEU A 30 -4.65 -13.79 -0.93
C LEU A 30 -4.97 -15.28 -0.91
N TRP A 31 -4.49 -16.02 0.09
CA TRP A 31 -4.79 -17.44 0.23
C TRP A 31 -6.31 -17.65 0.45
N VAL A 32 -6.92 -16.91 1.38
CA VAL A 32 -8.37 -16.97 1.63
C VAL A 32 -9.15 -16.60 0.37
N PHE A 33 -8.78 -15.50 -0.30
CA PHE A 33 -9.45 -15.04 -1.51
C PHE A 33 -9.33 -16.02 -2.67
N ARG A 34 -8.19 -16.70 -2.84
CA ARG A 34 -8.06 -17.76 -3.85
C ARG A 34 -9.03 -18.92 -3.61
N GLN A 35 -9.28 -19.29 -2.36
CA GLN A 35 -10.30 -20.29 -2.04
C GLN A 35 -11.71 -19.73 -2.26
N TYR A 36 -11.95 -18.46 -1.89
CA TYR A 36 -13.22 -17.75 -2.06
C TYR A 36 -13.65 -17.55 -3.52
N VAL A 37 -12.70 -17.29 -4.44
CA VAL A 37 -12.98 -17.06 -5.88
C VAL A 37 -13.65 -18.26 -6.53
N LYS A 38 -13.43 -19.47 -6.00
CA LYS A 38 -14.09 -20.69 -6.49
C LYS A 38 -15.60 -20.63 -6.25
N GLU A 39 -16.04 -20.06 -5.12
CA GLU A 39 -17.43 -20.08 -4.63
C GLU A 39 -18.19 -18.74 -4.86
N THR A 40 -17.54 -17.57 -4.80
CA THR A 40 -18.20 -16.27 -5.05
C THR A 40 -17.41 -15.29 -5.89
N LYS A 41 -18.12 -14.57 -6.77
CA LYS A 41 -17.52 -13.82 -7.87
C LYS A 41 -18.12 -12.43 -7.93
N LYS A 42 -17.30 -11.39 -7.66
CA LYS A 42 -17.26 -10.06 -8.33
C LYS A 42 -16.37 -9.04 -7.58
N ALA A 43 -16.51 -8.87 -6.26
CA ALA A 43 -15.66 -7.92 -5.49
C ALA A 43 -14.27 -8.48 -5.10
N VAL A 44 -14.12 -9.81 -5.07
CA VAL A 44 -12.89 -10.47 -4.61
C VAL A 44 -11.71 -10.22 -5.54
N LEU A 45 -11.95 -10.03 -6.85
CA LEU A 45 -10.87 -9.76 -7.81
C LEU A 45 -10.13 -8.45 -7.50
N PHE A 46 -10.86 -7.37 -7.21
CA PHE A 46 -10.23 -6.08 -6.86
C PHE A 46 -9.50 -6.16 -5.52
N MET A 47 -10.06 -6.87 -4.53
CA MET A 47 -9.38 -7.09 -3.24
C MET A 47 -8.11 -7.93 -3.37
N MET A 48 -8.08 -8.91 -4.28
CA MET A 48 -6.85 -9.67 -4.57
C MET A 48 -5.79 -8.79 -5.23
N ASN A 49 -6.18 -7.93 -6.18
CA ASN A 49 -5.22 -7.02 -6.81
C ASN A 49 -4.71 -5.94 -5.83
N LEU A 50 -5.55 -5.48 -4.90
CA LEU A 50 -5.13 -4.62 -3.79
C LEU A 50 -4.09 -5.32 -2.91
N ALA A 51 -4.35 -6.56 -2.48
CA ALA A 51 -3.39 -7.35 -1.71
C ALA A 51 -2.09 -7.64 -2.48
N LEU A 52 -2.14 -7.76 -3.82
CA LEU A 52 -0.93 -7.88 -4.65
C LEU A 52 -0.12 -6.58 -4.66
N ALA A 53 -0.77 -5.41 -4.77
CA ALA A 53 -0.10 -4.12 -4.67
C ALA A 53 0.58 -3.95 -3.31
N ASP A 54 -0.12 -4.28 -2.23
CA ASP A 54 0.40 -4.23 -0.86
C ASP A 54 1.65 -5.11 -0.71
N LEU A 55 1.62 -6.33 -1.24
CA LEU A 55 2.78 -7.23 -1.19
C LEU A 55 3.96 -6.68 -1.98
N MET A 56 3.74 -6.11 -3.17
CA MET A 56 4.82 -5.49 -3.95
C MET A 56 5.54 -4.41 -3.13
N GLN A 57 4.81 -3.57 -2.39
CA GLN A 57 5.39 -2.55 -1.52
C GLN A 57 6.06 -3.17 -0.30
N VAL A 58 5.37 -4.04 0.43
CA VAL A 58 5.85 -4.62 1.69
C VAL A 58 7.17 -5.37 1.49
N LEU A 59 7.33 -6.06 0.36
CA LEU A 59 8.58 -6.74 0.02
C LEU A 59 9.78 -5.80 -0.18
N THR A 60 9.55 -4.51 -0.46
CA THR A 60 10.64 -3.50 -0.56
C THR A 60 11.04 -2.90 0.80
N LEU A 61 10.23 -3.09 1.85
CA LEU A 61 10.45 -2.46 3.16
C LEU A 61 11.74 -2.91 3.87
N PRO A 62 12.16 -4.19 3.83
CA PRO A 62 13.43 -4.62 4.45
C PRO A 62 14.64 -3.83 3.93
N LEU A 63 14.65 -3.53 2.63
CA LEU A 63 15.73 -2.76 2.00
C LEU A 63 15.72 -1.30 2.43
N ARG A 64 14.53 -0.71 2.60
CA ARG A 64 14.39 0.64 3.15
C ARG A 64 14.84 0.70 4.61
N ILE A 65 14.44 -0.29 5.41
CA ILE A 65 14.88 -0.42 6.81
C ILE A 65 16.41 -0.48 6.88
N TYR A 66 17.03 -1.31 6.03
CA TYR A 66 18.48 -1.38 5.92
C TYR A 66 19.10 -0.01 5.61
N TYR A 67 18.56 0.70 4.62
CA TYR A 67 19.03 2.03 4.25
C TYR A 67 18.94 3.03 5.41
N TYR A 68 17.79 3.14 6.07
CA TYR A 68 17.61 4.10 7.18
C TYR A 68 18.40 3.71 8.44
N HIS A 69 18.73 2.44 8.62
CA HIS A 69 19.54 1.98 9.75
C HIS A 69 21.04 2.22 9.52
N TYR A 70 21.57 1.83 8.35
CA TYR A 70 23.00 1.87 8.05
C TYR A 70 23.45 3.12 7.28
N ASN A 71 22.50 3.92 6.79
CA ASN A 71 22.73 5.13 6.00
C ASN A 71 23.60 4.87 4.75
N LYS A 72 23.47 3.67 4.16
CA LYS A 72 24.22 3.20 2.98
C LYS A 72 23.34 2.34 2.08
N TRP A 73 23.53 2.45 0.77
CA TRP A 73 22.83 1.64 -0.23
C TRP A 73 23.81 0.83 -1.10
N PRO A 74 24.08 -0.44 -0.76
CA PRO A 74 25.04 -1.27 -1.51
C PRO A 74 24.42 -1.99 -2.73
N PHE A 75 23.10 -1.96 -2.90
CA PHE A 75 22.37 -2.78 -3.88
C PHE A 75 22.32 -2.18 -5.30
N GLY A 76 23.02 -1.08 -5.53
CA GLY A 76 23.08 -0.39 -6.83
C GLY A 76 21.89 0.51 -7.14
N GLN A 77 22.11 1.50 -8.00
CA GLN A 77 21.13 2.53 -8.35
C GLN A 77 19.84 1.99 -9.01
N PRO A 78 19.89 1.01 -9.94
CA PRO A 78 18.66 0.49 -10.55
C PRO A 78 17.68 -0.08 -9.52
N PHE A 79 18.19 -0.78 -8.51
CA PHE A 79 17.37 -1.38 -7.48
C PHE A 79 16.79 -0.33 -6.51
N CYS A 80 17.53 0.76 -6.26
CA CYS A 80 17.00 1.91 -5.51
C CYS A 80 15.79 2.52 -6.23
N ILE A 81 15.95 2.80 -7.53
CA ILE A 81 14.90 3.40 -8.36
C ILE A 81 13.68 2.46 -8.43
N PHE A 82 13.90 1.16 -8.60
CA PHE A 82 12.84 0.16 -8.62
C PHE A 82 12.04 0.14 -7.30
N CYS A 83 12.74 0.09 -6.15
CA CYS A 83 12.09 0.11 -4.84
C CYS A 83 11.36 1.43 -4.56
N PHE A 84 11.88 2.55 -5.06
CA PHE A 84 11.23 3.85 -4.99
C PHE A 84 9.96 3.87 -5.85
N TYR A 85 10.03 3.36 -7.08
CA TYR A 85 8.92 3.27 -8.02
C TYR A 85 7.77 2.41 -7.48
N LEU A 86 8.06 1.23 -6.92
CA LEU A 86 7.04 0.35 -6.34
C LEU A 86 6.24 1.02 -5.20
N LYS A 87 6.81 2.02 -4.52
CA LYS A 87 6.09 2.84 -3.53
C LYS A 87 4.88 3.54 -4.13
N TYR A 88 5.11 4.20 -5.26
CA TYR A 88 4.09 4.99 -5.96
C TYR A 88 3.10 4.08 -6.67
N VAL A 89 3.60 3.00 -7.28
CA VAL A 89 2.74 1.95 -7.85
C VAL A 89 1.77 1.44 -6.81
N ASN A 90 2.23 1.08 -5.60
CA ASN A 90 1.35 0.66 -4.52
C ASN A 90 0.32 1.73 -4.15
N MET A 91 0.75 2.96 -3.90
CA MET A 91 -0.15 4.04 -3.50
C MET A 91 -1.29 4.25 -4.53
N TYR A 92 -0.95 4.38 -5.82
CA TYR A 92 -1.93 4.62 -6.88
C TYR A 92 -2.75 3.37 -7.24
N ALA A 93 -2.15 2.17 -7.20
CA ALA A 93 -2.89 0.93 -7.35
C ALA A 93 -3.91 0.77 -6.21
N SER A 94 -3.54 1.06 -4.97
CA SER A 94 -4.45 0.98 -3.83
C SER A 94 -5.61 1.97 -3.96
N ILE A 95 -5.34 3.23 -4.32
CA ILE A 95 -6.37 4.23 -4.59
C ILE A 95 -7.35 3.74 -5.68
N PHE A 96 -6.81 3.26 -6.80
CA PHE A 96 -7.62 2.74 -7.90
C PHE A 96 -8.48 1.55 -7.48
N PHE A 97 -7.90 0.53 -6.84
CA PHE A 97 -8.64 -0.66 -6.45
C PHE A 97 -9.66 -0.40 -5.34
N LEU A 98 -9.38 0.51 -4.39
CA LEU A 98 -10.37 0.93 -3.39
C LEU A 98 -11.54 1.68 -4.02
N ALA A 99 -11.30 2.52 -5.04
CA ALA A 99 -12.35 3.16 -5.81
C ALA A 99 -13.19 2.11 -6.58
N CYS A 100 -12.55 1.15 -7.25
CA CYS A 100 -13.26 0.05 -7.92
C CYS A 100 -14.11 -0.80 -6.96
N ILE A 101 -13.57 -1.12 -5.77
CA ILE A 101 -14.30 -1.82 -4.71
C ILE A 101 -15.52 -1.01 -4.30
N SER A 102 -15.35 0.28 -4.02
CA SER A 102 -16.45 1.17 -3.62
C SER A 102 -17.52 1.27 -4.70
N LEU A 103 -17.13 1.49 -5.96
CA LEU A 103 -18.04 1.56 -7.09
C LEU A 103 -18.85 0.27 -7.25
N ARG A 104 -18.19 -0.89 -7.21
CA ARG A 104 -18.89 -2.18 -7.29
C ARG A 104 -19.88 -2.39 -6.17
N ARG A 105 -19.58 -1.91 -4.95
CA ARG A 105 -20.53 -2.00 -3.84
C ARG A 105 -21.73 -1.09 -4.02
N CYS A 106 -21.54 0.11 -4.55
CA CYS A 106 -22.63 1.01 -4.89
C CYS A 106 -23.54 0.43 -5.98
N GLU A 107 -22.95 -0.11 -7.06
CA GLU A 107 -23.71 -0.74 -8.14
C GLU A 107 -24.56 -1.91 -7.64
N LEU A 108 -24.01 -2.77 -6.77
CA LEU A 108 -24.74 -3.90 -6.18
C LEU A 108 -25.89 -3.46 -5.28
N ASN A 109 -25.74 -2.34 -4.57
CA ASN A 109 -26.79 -1.78 -3.72
C ASN A 109 -27.90 -1.11 -4.53
N MET A 110 -27.54 -0.34 -5.57
CA MET A 110 -28.51 0.39 -6.40
C MET A 110 -29.21 -0.51 -7.43
N TYR A 111 -28.52 -1.52 -7.97
CA TYR A 111 -29.03 -2.35 -9.07
C TYR A 111 -28.78 -3.86 -8.85
N PRO A 112 -29.42 -4.48 -7.85
CA PRO A 112 -29.16 -5.88 -7.47
C PRO A 112 -29.47 -6.91 -8.58
N LEU A 113 -30.44 -6.64 -9.46
CA LEU A 113 -30.97 -7.62 -10.42
C LEU A 113 -30.28 -7.65 -11.79
N LYS A 114 -29.37 -6.72 -12.11
CA LYS A 114 -28.79 -6.58 -13.47
C LYS A 114 -27.48 -7.37 -13.69
N HIS A 115 -27.21 -8.39 -12.88
CA HIS A 115 -25.85 -8.87 -12.62
C HIS A 115 -25.45 -10.18 -13.36
N SER A 116 -25.25 -10.08 -14.68
CA SER A 116 -24.85 -11.19 -15.59
C SER A 116 -23.36 -11.62 -15.52
N SER A 117 -23.03 -12.79 -16.10
CA SER A 117 -21.66 -13.33 -16.22
C SER A 117 -20.73 -12.49 -17.10
N SER A 118 -21.28 -11.72 -18.06
CA SER A 118 -20.53 -10.86 -18.99
C SER A 118 -19.69 -9.78 -18.27
N LYS A 119 -20.17 -9.27 -17.11
CA LYS A 119 -19.42 -8.27 -16.31
C LYS A 119 -18.10 -8.80 -15.69
N LYS A 120 -17.89 -10.12 -15.58
CA LYS A 120 -16.62 -10.69 -15.09
C LYS A 120 -15.45 -10.46 -16.05
N LYS A 121 -15.71 -10.55 -17.37
CA LYS A 121 -14.70 -10.20 -18.38
C LYS A 121 -14.35 -8.71 -18.28
N GLY A 122 -15.37 -7.87 -18.04
CA GLY A 122 -15.18 -6.44 -17.74
C GLY A 122 -14.32 -6.17 -16.51
N ASP A 123 -14.57 -6.84 -15.37
CA ASP A 123 -13.76 -6.68 -14.15
C ASP A 123 -12.28 -7.00 -14.36
N LEU A 124 -11.99 -8.08 -15.10
CA LEU A 124 -10.63 -8.45 -15.44
C LEU A 124 -9.96 -7.40 -16.34
N VAL A 125 -10.67 -6.93 -17.37
CA VAL A 125 -10.19 -5.87 -18.25
C VAL A 125 -9.89 -4.60 -17.45
N VAL A 126 -10.75 -4.21 -16.51
CA VAL A 126 -10.53 -3.07 -15.62
C VAL A 126 -9.29 -3.26 -14.73
N CYS A 127 -9.04 -4.46 -14.20
CA CYS A 127 -7.84 -4.73 -13.41
C CYS A 127 -6.57 -4.63 -14.26
N VAL A 128 -6.58 -5.26 -15.44
CA VAL A 128 -5.42 -5.27 -16.35
C VAL A 128 -5.13 -3.86 -16.86
N SER A 129 -6.16 -3.13 -17.30
CA SER A 129 -5.99 -1.75 -17.75
C SER A 129 -5.56 -0.83 -16.62
N GLY A 130 -6.11 -1.01 -15.41
CA GLY A 130 -5.71 -0.29 -14.21
C GLY A 130 -4.23 -0.49 -13.88
N TRP A 131 -3.73 -1.73 -13.90
CA TRP A 131 -2.31 -2.01 -13.70
C TRP A 131 -1.43 -1.34 -14.75
N LEU A 132 -1.77 -1.50 -16.04
CA LEU A 132 -1.01 -0.88 -17.13
C LEU A 132 -0.97 0.65 -16.98
N LEU A 133 -2.11 1.26 -16.66
CA LEU A 133 -2.22 2.71 -16.44
C LEU A 133 -1.37 3.14 -15.24
N VAL A 134 -1.48 2.47 -14.10
CA VAL A 134 -0.72 2.79 -12.89
C VAL A 134 0.77 2.66 -13.14
N PHE A 135 1.22 1.56 -13.77
CA PHE A 135 2.63 1.38 -14.09
C PHE A 135 3.14 2.50 -15.00
N LEU A 136 2.41 2.80 -16.08
CA LEU A 136 2.78 3.86 -17.03
C LEU A 136 2.83 5.25 -16.37
N CYS A 137 1.76 5.64 -15.68
CA CYS A 137 1.63 6.95 -15.05
C CYS A 137 2.60 7.15 -13.87
N CYS A 138 3.12 6.07 -13.27
CA CYS A 138 4.10 6.18 -12.19
C CYS A 138 5.55 6.38 -12.69
N ILE A 139 5.85 6.20 -13.99
CA ILE A 139 7.21 6.32 -14.55
C ILE A 139 7.84 7.71 -14.32
N PRO A 140 7.11 8.83 -14.44
CA PRO A 140 7.69 10.16 -14.22
C PRO A 140 8.24 10.37 -12.80
N PHE A 141 7.68 9.74 -11.76
CA PHE A 141 8.13 9.96 -10.38
C PHE A 141 9.62 9.65 -10.16
N PRO A 142 10.15 8.46 -10.52
CA PRO A 142 11.59 8.20 -10.42
C PRO A 142 12.43 9.02 -11.41
N VAL A 143 11.94 9.26 -12.63
CA VAL A 143 12.69 10.01 -13.67
C VAL A 143 12.93 11.46 -13.24
N LEU A 144 11.94 12.07 -12.59
CA LEU A 144 12.03 13.43 -12.05
C LEU A 144 12.87 13.50 -10.77
N ARG A 145 13.21 12.36 -10.15
CA ARG A 145 13.81 12.26 -8.83
C ARG A 145 14.97 11.26 -8.83
N THR A 146 15.96 11.47 -9.69
CA THR A 146 17.11 10.58 -9.84
C THR A 146 18.21 10.91 -8.80
N PRO A 147 18.86 9.90 -8.18
CA PRO A 147 19.91 10.16 -7.20
C PRO A 147 21.13 10.78 -7.86
N ARG A 148 21.68 11.84 -7.23
CA ARG A 148 22.94 12.47 -7.66
C ARG A 148 24.18 11.70 -7.21
N GLN A 149 24.04 10.85 -6.19
CA GLN A 149 25.14 10.07 -5.62
C GLN A 149 24.71 8.60 -5.43
N PRO A 150 25.60 7.62 -5.70
CA PRO A 150 25.24 6.20 -5.71
C PRO A 150 24.88 5.62 -4.34
N GLN A 151 25.28 6.28 -3.25
CA GLN A 151 25.04 5.82 -1.88
C GLN A 151 23.75 6.38 -1.25
N VAL A 152 23.10 7.36 -1.88
CA VAL A 152 21.89 8.03 -1.37
C VAL A 152 20.65 7.47 -2.09
N CYS A 153 19.73 6.89 -1.34
CA CYS A 153 18.50 6.29 -1.85
C CYS A 153 17.31 6.69 -0.96
N PHE A 154 16.09 6.85 -1.48
CA PHE A 154 14.87 7.22 -0.71
C PHE A 154 14.87 8.58 0.01
N SER A 155 16.02 9.06 0.50
CA SER A 155 16.21 10.43 0.99
C SER A 155 15.92 11.39 -0.15
N GLU A 156 14.85 12.17 0.01
CA GLU A 156 14.29 13.13 -0.95
C GLU A 156 15.20 13.43 -2.13
N LEU A 157 15.03 12.60 -3.15
CA LEU A 157 15.83 12.65 -4.35
C LEU A 157 15.62 14.02 -5.00
N PRO A 158 16.70 14.74 -5.34
CA PRO A 158 16.60 16.09 -5.86
C PRO A 158 15.80 16.06 -7.16
N MET A 159 14.88 17.01 -7.28
CA MET A 159 14.13 17.20 -8.51
C MET A 159 15.10 17.51 -9.65
N GLN A 160 14.93 16.82 -10.78
CA GLN A 160 15.59 17.19 -12.03
C GLN A 160 15.09 18.56 -12.49
N PRO A 161 15.92 19.36 -13.18
CA PRO A 161 15.52 20.65 -13.71
C PRO A 161 14.53 20.43 -14.86
N VAL A 162 13.24 20.38 -14.52
CA VAL A 162 12.13 20.40 -15.47
C VAL A 162 11.51 21.79 -15.48
N GLY A 163 10.99 22.19 -16.63
CA GLY A 163 10.25 23.45 -16.74
C GLY A 163 9.09 23.46 -15.76
N ILE A 164 8.98 24.54 -14.97
CA ILE A 164 7.92 24.72 -13.96
C ILE A 164 6.52 24.44 -14.56
N PRO A 165 6.16 24.92 -15.77
CA PRO A 165 4.85 24.63 -16.35
C PRO A 165 4.59 23.13 -16.53
N VAL A 166 5.57 22.37 -17.03
CA VAL A 166 5.45 20.92 -17.24
C VAL A 166 5.28 20.19 -15.91
N ALA A 167 6.09 20.56 -14.90
CA ALA A 167 5.96 19.98 -13.56
C ALA A 167 4.59 20.26 -12.93
N CYS A 168 4.10 21.51 -13.04
CA CYS A 168 2.77 21.88 -12.58
C CYS A 168 1.68 21.07 -13.29
N THR A 169 1.74 20.93 -14.63
CA THR A 169 0.76 20.13 -15.37
C THR A 169 0.76 18.66 -14.92
N LEU A 170 1.93 18.05 -14.75
CA LEU A 170 2.03 16.66 -14.29
C LEU A 170 1.46 16.48 -12.87
N ILE A 171 1.76 17.40 -11.96
CA ILE A 171 1.25 17.37 -10.58
C ILE A 171 -0.26 17.56 -10.55
N ILE A 172 -0.79 18.55 -11.28
CA ILE A 172 -2.24 18.80 -11.36
C ILE A 172 -2.95 17.58 -11.91
N MET A 173 -2.45 16.98 -13.00
CA MET A 173 -3.02 15.77 -13.58
C MET A 173 -2.97 14.59 -12.60
N ALA A 174 -1.83 14.40 -11.91
CA ALA A 174 -1.67 13.33 -10.94
C ALA A 174 -2.60 13.48 -9.72
N GLU A 175 -2.81 14.71 -9.23
CA GLU A 175 -3.73 14.99 -8.12
C GLU A 175 -5.19 14.84 -8.55
N LEU A 176 -5.59 15.47 -9.67
CA LEU A 176 -6.97 15.42 -10.14
C LEU A 176 -7.41 14.01 -10.52
N MET A 177 -6.65 13.32 -11.37
CA MET A 177 -7.02 12.01 -11.88
C MET A 177 -6.61 10.89 -10.92
N GLY A 178 -5.43 11.01 -10.30
CA GLY A 178 -4.87 9.96 -9.45
C GLY A 178 -5.38 9.96 -8.01
N PHE A 179 -6.03 11.03 -7.55
CA PHE A 179 -6.51 11.13 -6.17
C PHE A 179 -7.91 11.74 -6.01
N ILE A 180 -8.13 12.97 -6.50
CA ILE A 180 -9.39 13.71 -6.26
C ILE A 180 -10.58 13.00 -6.88
N LEU A 181 -10.48 12.57 -8.15
CA LEU A 181 -11.56 11.83 -8.81
C LEU A 181 -11.90 10.51 -8.09
N PRO A 182 -10.94 9.63 -7.75
CA PRO A 182 -11.18 8.47 -6.89
C PRO A 182 -11.83 8.81 -5.54
N LEU A 183 -11.35 9.86 -4.86
CA LEU A 183 -11.88 10.28 -3.56
C LEU A 183 -13.34 10.73 -3.66
N VAL A 184 -13.66 11.57 -4.64
CA VAL A 184 -15.03 12.05 -4.90
C VAL A 184 -15.94 10.86 -5.20
N LEU A 185 -15.49 9.91 -6.03
CA LEU A 185 -16.24 8.68 -6.30
C LEU A 185 -16.56 7.93 -5.01
N VAL A 186 -15.56 7.70 -4.16
CA VAL A 186 -15.74 6.97 -2.88
C VAL A 186 -16.66 7.74 -1.94
N LEU A 187 -16.56 9.07 -1.87
CA LEU A 187 -17.42 9.93 -1.06
C LEU A 187 -18.88 9.86 -1.53
N VAL A 188 -19.13 10.03 -2.83
CA VAL A 188 -20.49 9.89 -3.41
C VAL A 188 -21.04 8.50 -3.09
N CYS A 189 -20.23 7.47 -3.28
CA CYS A 189 -20.57 6.10 -2.92
C CYS A 189 -20.91 5.90 -1.44
N ALA A 190 -20.19 6.56 -0.54
CA ALA A 190 -20.46 6.52 0.89
C ALA A 190 -21.78 7.23 1.22
N CYS A 191 -22.06 8.38 0.60
CA CYS A 191 -23.29 9.14 0.83
C CYS A 191 -24.55 8.41 0.33
N LEU A 192 -24.45 7.69 -0.79
CA LEU A 192 -25.59 7.00 -1.41
C LEU A 192 -26.00 5.70 -0.68
N ASN A 193 -25.15 5.12 0.17
CA ASN A 193 -25.41 3.83 0.81
C ASN A 193 -26.02 4.00 2.23
N GLN A 194 -27.33 4.19 2.35
CA GLN A 194 -27.98 4.55 3.64
C GLN A 194 -28.17 3.40 4.68
N ARG A 195 -27.87 2.11 4.41
CA ARG A 195 -27.98 1.02 5.42
C ARG A 195 -26.95 -0.10 5.25
N ARG A 196 -26.46 -0.64 6.39
CA ARG A 196 -25.67 -1.89 6.69
C ARG A 196 -24.48 -2.28 5.77
N ALA A 197 -24.55 -2.09 4.45
CA ALA A 197 -23.47 -2.21 3.47
C ALA A 197 -22.38 -1.11 3.60
N MET A 198 -22.61 -0.10 4.45
CA MET A 198 -21.67 0.99 4.74
C MET A 198 -20.32 0.52 5.28
N LYS A 199 -20.25 -0.60 6.00
CA LYS A 199 -19.03 -0.95 6.73
C LYS A 199 -17.83 -1.12 5.81
N LEU A 200 -18.03 -1.61 4.58
CA LEU A 200 -16.96 -1.81 3.61
C LEU A 200 -16.54 -0.49 2.94
N VAL A 201 -17.51 0.27 2.40
CA VAL A 201 -17.26 1.57 1.76
C VAL A 201 -16.68 2.57 2.76
N MET A 202 -17.17 2.59 3.99
CA MET A 202 -16.62 3.41 5.08
C MET A 202 -15.21 2.98 5.49
N SER A 203 -14.86 1.69 5.37
CA SER A 203 -13.46 1.26 5.58
C SER A 203 -12.56 1.78 4.47
N CYS A 204 -13.01 1.71 3.21
CA CYS A 204 -12.28 2.28 2.08
C CYS A 204 -12.09 3.79 2.29
N LEU A 205 -13.15 4.51 2.63
CA LEU A 205 -13.10 5.94 2.93
C LEU A 205 -12.13 6.25 4.08
N MET A 206 -12.14 5.47 5.15
CA MET A 206 -11.20 5.64 6.26
C MET A 206 -9.75 5.48 5.79
N VAL A 207 -9.44 4.50 4.94
CA VAL A 207 -8.09 4.35 4.34
C VAL A 207 -7.74 5.57 3.49
N PHE A 208 -8.66 6.11 2.69
CA PHE A 208 -8.43 7.34 1.94
C PHE A 208 -8.08 8.53 2.85
N LEU A 209 -8.89 8.76 3.88
CA LEU A 209 -8.75 9.91 4.77
C LEU A 209 -7.49 9.81 5.64
N VAL A 210 -7.16 8.62 6.12
CA VAL A 210 -6.03 8.41 7.03
C VAL A 210 -4.73 8.27 6.24
N CYS A 211 -4.68 7.44 5.19
CA CYS A 211 -3.43 7.11 4.50
C CYS A 211 -3.11 8.05 3.35
N PHE A 212 -4.09 8.44 2.53
CA PHE A 212 -3.81 9.11 1.25
C PHE A 212 -3.99 10.63 1.31
N VAL A 213 -5.05 11.14 1.95
CA VAL A 213 -5.30 12.60 2.07
C VAL A 213 -4.08 13.36 2.60
N PRO A 214 -3.42 12.94 3.70
CA PRO A 214 -2.30 13.71 4.23
C PRO A 214 -1.14 13.81 3.23
N TYR A 215 -0.87 12.72 2.50
CA TYR A 215 0.17 12.70 1.48
C TYR A 215 -0.18 13.64 0.32
N HIS A 216 -1.38 13.50 -0.25
CA HIS A 216 -1.82 14.28 -1.40
C HIS A 216 -2.01 15.77 -1.11
N VAL A 217 -2.28 16.15 0.15
CA VAL A 217 -2.22 17.56 0.58
C VAL A 217 -0.78 18.07 0.59
N THR A 218 0.15 17.29 1.16
CA THR A 218 1.56 17.73 1.26
C THR A 218 2.34 17.64 -0.06
N PHE A 219 1.95 16.79 -1.01
CA PHE A 219 2.67 16.57 -2.26
C PHE A 219 2.81 17.81 -3.17
N PRO A 220 1.73 18.53 -3.54
CA PRO A 220 1.86 19.76 -4.32
C PRO A 220 2.52 20.88 -3.50
N LEU A 221 2.31 20.92 -2.18
CA LEU A 221 2.98 21.86 -1.29
C LEU A 221 4.49 21.63 -1.24
N ASP A 222 4.94 20.37 -1.22
CA ASP A 222 6.36 20.00 -1.26
C ASP A 222 7.03 20.48 -2.54
N PHE A 223 6.33 20.36 -3.68
CA PHE A 223 6.78 20.94 -4.93
C PHE A 223 6.93 22.47 -4.84
N LEU A 224 5.91 23.18 -4.35
CA LEU A 224 5.94 24.63 -4.18
C LEU A 224 7.03 25.09 -3.21
N ALA A 225 7.26 24.32 -2.13
CA ALA A 225 8.34 24.55 -1.17
C ALA A 225 9.73 24.44 -1.83
N LYS A 226 9.91 23.46 -2.73
CA LYS A 226 11.17 23.19 -3.42
C LYS A 226 11.50 24.22 -4.51
N VAL A 227 10.48 24.75 -5.20
CA VAL A 227 10.68 25.84 -6.18
C VAL A 227 10.73 27.24 -5.55
N GLY A 228 10.62 27.33 -4.21
CA GLY A 228 10.73 28.59 -3.48
C GLY A 228 9.49 29.49 -3.57
N ALA A 229 8.32 28.93 -3.90
CA ALA A 229 7.06 29.68 -4.05
C ALA A 229 6.28 29.83 -2.73
N LEU A 230 6.72 29.22 -1.63
CA LEU A 230 6.08 29.30 -0.31
C LEU A 230 6.88 30.18 0.67
N GLY A 231 6.17 30.88 1.55
CA GLY A 231 6.80 31.65 2.65
C GLY A 231 7.55 30.75 3.65
N CYS A 232 8.54 31.33 4.36
CA CYS A 232 9.50 30.57 5.17
C CYS A 232 8.87 29.58 6.16
N SER A 233 7.88 30.02 6.95
CA SER A 233 7.22 29.18 7.96
C SER A 233 6.47 27.99 7.34
N VAL A 234 5.68 28.25 6.30
CA VAL A 234 4.93 27.19 5.58
C VAL A 234 5.88 26.22 4.88
N ARG A 235 6.94 26.74 4.26
CA ARG A 235 7.98 25.94 3.60
C ARG A 235 8.63 24.96 4.56
N GLU A 236 9.05 25.41 5.74
CA GLU A 236 9.68 24.56 6.75
C GLU A 236 8.72 23.48 7.26
N GLN A 237 7.46 23.84 7.55
CA GLN A 237 6.43 22.89 7.97
C GLN A 237 6.16 21.81 6.92
N VAL A 238 6.09 22.18 5.64
CA VAL A 238 5.85 21.23 4.55
C VAL A 238 7.02 20.26 4.39
N LEU A 239 8.26 20.76 4.33
CA LEU A 239 9.46 19.92 4.24
C LEU A 239 9.60 19.00 5.45
N ARG A 240 9.17 19.45 6.63
CA ARG A 240 9.16 18.63 7.84
C ARG A 240 8.08 17.56 7.80
N SER A 241 6.87 17.87 7.31
CA SER A 241 5.67 17.01 7.38
C SER A 241 5.53 15.99 6.24
N HIS A 242 5.94 16.33 5.01
CA HIS A 242 5.82 15.48 3.82
C HIS A 242 6.47 14.08 4.00
N PRO A 243 7.67 13.96 4.58
CA PRO A 243 8.25 12.68 5.02
C PRO A 243 7.31 11.75 5.81
N TRP A 244 6.52 12.32 6.71
CA TRP A 244 5.64 11.58 7.63
C TRP A 244 4.34 11.17 6.96
N THR A 245 3.76 12.05 6.15
CA THR A 245 2.55 11.75 5.38
C THR A 245 2.80 10.64 4.36
N LEU A 246 4.01 10.59 3.79
CA LEU A 246 4.45 9.50 2.91
C LEU A 246 4.61 8.15 3.65
N CYS A 247 4.97 8.18 4.94
CA CYS A 247 4.94 6.99 5.80
C CYS A 247 3.51 6.53 6.07
N LEU A 248 2.63 7.47 6.38
CA LEU A 248 1.22 7.24 6.64
C LEU A 248 0.50 6.61 5.43
N ALA A 249 0.86 7.02 4.21
CA ALA A 249 0.41 6.39 2.97
C ALA A 249 0.81 4.91 2.87
N SER A 250 1.95 4.50 3.45
CA SER A 250 2.40 3.10 3.46
C SER A 250 1.69 2.24 4.51
N ILE A 251 0.95 2.84 5.44
CA ILE A 251 0.16 2.11 6.45
C ILE A 251 -1.10 1.50 5.81
N ASN A 252 -1.48 1.90 4.59
CA ASN A 252 -2.60 1.33 3.84
C ASN A 252 -2.56 -0.21 3.80
N SER A 253 -1.37 -0.78 3.56
CA SER A 253 -1.16 -2.23 3.49
C SER A 253 -1.44 -2.97 4.79
N CYS A 254 -1.51 -2.27 5.92
CA CYS A 254 -1.92 -2.84 7.22
C CYS A 254 -3.42 -2.64 7.51
N LEU A 255 -4.06 -1.62 6.92
CA LEU A 255 -5.47 -1.31 7.12
C LEU A 255 -6.38 -2.09 6.15
N ASP A 256 -5.91 -2.39 4.94
CA ASP A 256 -6.66 -3.15 3.94
C ASP A 256 -7.06 -4.57 4.42
N PRO A 257 -6.26 -5.29 5.21
CA PRO A 257 -6.69 -6.51 5.91
C PRO A 257 -7.95 -6.39 6.78
N ILE A 258 -8.22 -5.22 7.36
CA ILE A 258 -9.46 -4.97 8.12
C ILE A 258 -10.66 -5.00 7.15
N MET A 259 -10.49 -4.45 5.95
CA MET A 259 -11.47 -4.49 4.87
C MET A 259 -11.77 -5.93 4.44
N TYR A 260 -10.71 -6.75 4.32
CA TYR A 260 -10.80 -8.16 3.95
C TYR A 260 -11.60 -8.94 4.99
N TYR A 261 -11.24 -8.81 6.26
CA TYR A 261 -11.92 -9.51 7.36
C TYR A 261 -13.43 -9.22 7.39
N ARG A 262 -13.83 -7.95 7.21
CA ARG A 262 -15.25 -7.56 7.20
C ARG A 262 -16.01 -8.22 6.06
N THR A 263 -15.43 -8.25 4.86
CA THR A 263 -16.03 -8.87 3.68
C THR A 263 -16.15 -10.38 3.83
N THR A 264 -15.09 -11.00 4.34
CA THR A 264 -15.04 -12.44 4.61
C THR A 264 -16.07 -12.81 5.67
N LYS A 265 -16.18 -12.08 6.78
CA LYS A 265 -17.17 -12.33 7.86
C LYS A 265 -18.62 -12.17 7.38
N GLU A 266 -18.92 -11.14 6.60
CA GLU A 266 -20.27 -10.92 6.07
C GLU A 266 -20.69 -12.06 5.14
N PHE A 267 -19.77 -12.57 4.33
CA PHE A 267 -20.00 -13.77 3.54
C PHE A 267 -20.16 -15.03 4.39
N TRP A 268 -19.23 -15.29 5.33
CA TRP A 268 -19.36 -16.46 6.20
C TRP A 268 -20.70 -16.45 6.91
N ARG A 269 -21.16 -15.31 7.46
CA ARG A 269 -22.50 -15.23 8.05
C ARG A 269 -23.62 -15.64 7.10
N ASN A 270 -23.51 -15.30 5.81
CA ASN A 270 -24.52 -15.66 4.81
C ASN A 270 -24.37 -17.11 4.29
N THR A 271 -23.19 -17.72 4.43
CA THR A 271 -22.87 -19.08 3.95
C THR A 271 -22.79 -20.12 5.09
N LEU A 272 -22.77 -19.69 6.36
CA LEU A 272 -22.61 -20.51 7.57
C LEU A 272 -23.80 -21.42 7.89
N HIS A 273 -24.81 -21.49 7.01
CA HIS A 273 -25.70 -22.66 7.02
C HIS A 273 -25.00 -23.96 6.56
N GLN A 274 -23.76 -23.92 6.04
CA GLN A 274 -23.09 -25.10 5.46
C GLN A 274 -21.66 -25.44 5.92
N ALA A 275 -20.98 -24.71 6.81
CA ALA A 275 -19.56 -25.00 7.10
C ALA A 275 -19.12 -24.81 8.56
N GLN A 276 -19.28 -25.85 9.38
CA GLN A 276 -18.82 -25.92 10.77
C GLN A 276 -17.33 -26.30 10.96
N LEU A 277 -16.50 -26.45 9.90
CA LEU A 277 -15.18 -27.10 10.02
C LEU A 277 -13.93 -26.18 9.87
N PHE A 278 -14.08 -24.88 9.57
CA PHE A 278 -12.93 -24.04 9.21
C PHE A 278 -12.21 -23.22 10.31
N PRO A 279 -12.76 -22.92 11.52
CA PRO A 279 -12.14 -21.95 12.41
C PRO A 279 -10.85 -22.46 13.11
N PHE A 280 -10.65 -23.77 13.23
CA PHE A 280 -9.51 -24.33 13.99
C PHE A 280 -8.16 -24.36 13.23
N ARG A 281 -8.17 -24.40 11.89
CA ARG A 281 -6.92 -24.42 11.09
C ARG A 281 -6.29 -23.04 10.86
N LEU A 282 -7.09 -21.97 10.91
CA LEU A 282 -6.62 -20.61 10.61
C LEU A 282 -5.69 -20.07 11.72
N SER A 283 -6.00 -20.34 12.98
CA SER A 283 -5.21 -19.95 14.17
C SER A 283 -3.78 -20.53 14.15
N PHE A 284 -3.64 -21.81 13.77
CA PHE A 284 -2.35 -22.49 13.81
C PHE A 284 -1.43 -22.07 12.65
N PHE A 285 -2.02 -21.77 11.47
CA PHE A 285 -1.26 -21.36 10.29
C PHE A 285 -0.80 -19.90 10.37
N THR A 286 -1.65 -19.01 10.90
CA THR A 286 -1.26 -17.62 11.16
C THR A 286 -0.18 -17.52 12.24
N ALA A 287 -0.28 -18.30 13.32
CA ALA A 287 0.74 -18.32 14.38
C ALA A 287 2.10 -18.81 13.86
N ARG A 288 2.15 -19.90 13.09
CA ARG A 288 3.39 -20.42 12.52
C ARG A 288 3.99 -19.48 11.48
N PHE A 289 3.18 -18.88 10.61
CA PHE A 289 3.66 -17.95 9.60
C PHE A 289 4.11 -16.60 10.20
N LEU A 290 3.41 -16.09 11.20
CA LEU A 290 3.83 -14.92 11.99
C LEU A 290 5.14 -15.22 12.72
N TRP A 291 5.28 -16.41 13.28
CA TRP A 291 6.52 -16.86 13.93
C TRP A 291 7.70 -16.92 12.95
N GLU A 292 7.53 -17.51 11.76
CA GLU A 292 8.57 -17.54 10.72
C GLU A 292 8.91 -16.14 10.19
N ALA A 293 7.90 -15.26 9.99
CA ALA A 293 8.14 -13.89 9.57
C ALA A 293 8.88 -13.07 10.65
N VAL A 294 8.53 -13.25 11.92
CA VAL A 294 9.25 -12.67 13.07
C VAL A 294 10.66 -13.24 13.16
N LEU A 295 10.87 -14.55 12.94
CA LEU A 295 12.19 -15.16 12.88
C LEU A 295 13.03 -14.63 11.72
N ILE A 296 12.43 -14.37 10.56
CA ILE A 296 13.11 -13.72 9.44
C ILE A 296 13.52 -12.30 9.84
N VAL A 297 12.64 -11.51 10.44
CA VAL A 297 13.00 -10.16 10.93
C VAL A 297 14.10 -10.23 11.99
N ILE A 298 13.98 -11.09 12.99
CA ILE A 298 15.00 -11.31 14.03
C ILE A 298 16.32 -11.80 13.41
N SER A 299 16.26 -12.62 12.36
CA SER A 299 17.43 -13.12 11.63
C SER A 299 18.19 -12.01 10.89
N GLN A 300 17.47 -11.01 10.38
CA GLN A 300 18.05 -9.83 9.74
C GLN A 300 18.70 -8.89 10.76
N PHE A 301 18.28 -8.90 12.02
CA PHE A 301 18.86 -8.09 13.10
C PHE A 301 20.01 -8.79 13.85
N ASN A 302 20.15 -10.12 13.74
CA ASN A 302 21.10 -10.86 14.58
C ASN A 302 21.89 -11.92 13.81
N TYR A 303 22.71 -11.45 12.85
CA TYR A 303 23.63 -12.30 12.06
C TYR A 303 24.53 -13.20 12.92
N LYS A 304 24.86 -12.77 14.16
CA LYS A 304 25.69 -13.56 15.10
C LYS A 304 24.94 -14.71 15.79
N HIS A 305 23.61 -14.63 15.96
CA HIS A 305 22.85 -15.64 16.70
C HIS A 305 22.35 -16.79 15.79
N LEU A 306 22.16 -16.55 14.49
CA LEU A 306 21.80 -17.62 13.54
C LEU A 306 22.89 -18.67 13.38
N LYS A 307 24.16 -18.27 13.41
CA LYS A 307 25.27 -19.22 13.30
C LYS A 307 25.26 -20.22 14.45
N HIS A 308 24.86 -19.79 15.65
CA HIS A 308 24.80 -20.63 16.85
C HIS A 308 23.55 -21.52 16.91
N LEU A 309 22.40 -21.05 16.42
CA LEU A 309 21.17 -21.85 16.35
C LEU A 309 21.21 -22.88 15.22
N TYR A 310 21.79 -22.53 14.06
CA TYR A 310 21.97 -23.46 12.93
C TYR A 310 22.91 -24.62 13.29
N THR A 311 24.02 -24.36 13.98
CA THR A 311 24.91 -25.43 14.47
C THR A 311 24.25 -26.32 15.51
N LYS A 312 23.40 -25.75 16.39
CA LYS A 312 22.69 -26.51 17.44
C LYS A 312 21.56 -27.38 16.90
N PHE A 313 20.99 -27.04 15.74
CA PHE A 313 19.93 -27.81 15.07
C PHE A 313 20.50 -28.88 14.13
N SER A 314 21.62 -28.60 13.44
CA SER A 314 22.33 -29.58 12.60
C SER A 314 22.97 -30.74 13.37
N SER A 315 23.12 -30.63 14.70
CA SER A 315 23.67 -31.69 15.55
C SER A 315 22.60 -32.55 16.24
N ARG A 316 21.31 -32.33 15.92
CA ARG A 316 20.17 -33.07 16.50
C ARG A 316 19.25 -33.68 15.44
N VAL A 317 19.67 -33.65 14.18
CA VAL A 317 19.14 -34.43 13.06
C VAL A 317 20.28 -35.33 12.60
#